data_AF-A0A814YP22-F1
#
_entry.id   AF-A0A814YP22-F1
#
_cell.length_a   1.000
_cell.length_b   1.000
_cell.length_c   1.000
_cell.angle_alpha   90.00
_cell.angle_beta   90.00
_cell.angle_gamma   90.00
#
_symmetry.space_group_name_H-M   'P 1'
#
loop_
_entity.id
_entity.type
_entity.pdbx_description
1 polymer ?
#
loop_
_entity_poly.entity_id
_entity_poly.type
_entity_poly.pdbx_seq_one_letter_code
_entity_poly.pdbx_strand_id
1 'polypeptide(L)'
;MARDILITPKRLSYAREKEKNLYESLIDLTNSKQNEIQKLILQAVNEIHEILTDEACSLEIPGVELTDQLTVKHAKDLKKCTNVIQEHVFIRLNERIANKLLDSINILHDNYVGTLTRCLFSLETKGDDDESDLSTSKALQEILHSAYEVNISLPADSNIFQILIDKMKELFRTFSWNNCPRIDPEFKRSVALNILNSLSEAKLAKSVCTQLNDRIRMSHENFETLLKQLEHRHSDRLKSTEDKQQRVRKEYTPKIARLLLESTSLKDLIQYGLPKQGREVGRGQYGIVYECKSWANHQSCVLKSVLPPDDRHWNDLALEFHYLRRIPEHPRIVKLLGSVIDYTDRDQTPVLLVMERLKRDLYAALKNRLEFSIRMRIALDVVEGLRYLHGLGLVHRDIKLKNVLLDEGNHARITDLGFCKPEVMMSGSLVGTPIHMAPELFTSKYDHTVDVYAFGILFWYICSNGIKLPTNFDVCSSKDILWSAVKKGVRPERLMDFSDECWEIMTKCWDTQPSQRPYLGEVQEKIEQILNNSRTTTA
;
A
#
# COMPACT_ATOMS: atom_id res chain seq x y z
N MET A 1 -11.78 -3.22 -5.81
CA MET A 1 -10.42 -3.35 -6.40
C MET A 1 -9.46 -2.19 -6.10
N ALA A 2 -9.59 -0.98 -6.65
CA ALA A 2 -8.71 0.16 -6.24
C ALA A 2 -8.85 0.47 -4.74
N ARG A 3 -10.07 0.32 -4.22
CA ARG A 3 -10.39 0.35 -2.79
C ARG A 3 -9.63 -0.75 -2.02
N ASP A 4 -9.61 -1.99 -2.50
CA ASP A 4 -8.93 -3.11 -1.84
C ASP A 4 -7.42 -2.97 -1.83
N ILE A 5 -6.84 -2.41 -2.90
CA ILE A 5 -5.40 -2.11 -2.98
C ILE A 5 -4.99 -1.07 -1.92
N LEU A 6 -5.87 -0.13 -1.59
CA LEU A 6 -5.61 0.91 -0.59
C LEU A 6 -6.01 0.51 0.83
N ILE A 7 -7.08 -0.28 0.97
CA ILE A 7 -7.67 -0.64 2.28
C ILE A 7 -7.00 -1.88 2.87
N THR A 8 -6.64 -2.89 2.06
CA THR A 8 -6.06 -4.14 2.58
C THR A 8 -4.74 -3.91 3.32
N PRO A 9 -3.78 -3.10 2.81
CA PRO A 9 -2.55 -2.80 3.55
C PRO A 9 -2.81 -2.05 4.86
N LYS A 10 -3.80 -1.13 4.86
CA LYS A 10 -4.21 -0.40 6.06
C LYS A 10 -4.84 -1.32 7.11
N ARG A 11 -5.69 -2.27 6.69
CA ARG A 11 -6.31 -3.28 7.57
C ARG A 11 -5.25 -4.22 8.17
N LEU A 12 -4.29 -4.68 7.36
CA LEU A 12 -3.17 -5.51 7.83
C LEU A 12 -2.28 -4.75 8.82
N SER A 13 -1.98 -3.47 8.54
CA SER A 13 -1.22 -2.61 9.46
C SER A 13 -1.94 -2.40 10.79
N TYR A 14 -3.25 -2.16 10.74
CA TYR A 14 -4.06 -1.98 11.95
C TYR A 14 -4.15 -3.29 12.77
N ALA A 15 -4.30 -4.45 12.11
CA ALA A 15 -4.28 -5.74 12.79
C ALA A 15 -2.94 -5.99 13.50
N ARG A 16 -1.82 -5.67 12.84
CA ARG A 16 -0.47 -5.73 13.42
C ARG A 16 -0.34 -4.83 14.65
N GLU A 17 -0.86 -3.61 14.59
CA GLU A 17 -0.83 -2.67 15.71
C GLU A 17 -1.67 -3.17 16.90
N LYS A 18 -2.87 -3.70 16.66
CA LYS A 18 -3.75 -4.21 17.72
C LYS A 18 -3.19 -5.47 18.39
N GLU A 19 -2.62 -6.38 17.63
CA GLU A 19 -1.98 -7.57 18.18
C GLU A 19 -0.73 -7.21 19.01
N LYS A 20 0.10 -6.29 18.52
CA LYS A 20 1.27 -5.81 19.27
C LYS A 20 0.89 -5.21 20.63
N ASN A 21 -0.12 -4.34 20.66
CA ASN A 21 -0.61 -3.75 21.91
C ASN A 21 -1.13 -4.81 22.89
N LEU A 22 -1.75 -5.87 22.37
CA LEU A 22 -2.24 -6.98 23.18
C LEU A 22 -1.07 -7.81 23.74
N TYR A 23 -0.07 -8.12 22.92
CA TYR A 23 1.16 -8.81 23.34
C TYR A 23 1.84 -8.05 24.50
N GLU A 24 2.05 -6.75 24.37
CA GLU A 24 2.65 -5.91 25.42
C GLU A 24 1.83 -5.96 26.72
N SER A 25 0.51 -5.81 26.61
CA SER A 25 -0.40 -5.85 27.77
C SER A 25 -0.37 -7.18 28.54
N LEU A 26 -0.19 -8.31 27.84
CA LEU A 26 -0.14 -9.64 28.47
C LEU A 26 1.19 -9.93 29.16
N ILE A 27 2.29 -9.49 28.56
CA ILE A 27 3.61 -9.60 29.19
C ILE A 27 3.59 -8.81 30.49
N ASP A 28 3.04 -7.60 30.48
CA ASP A 28 2.89 -6.77 31.68
C ASP A 28 1.97 -7.41 32.73
N LEU A 29 0.83 -7.96 32.31
CA LEU A 29 -0.09 -8.67 33.20
C LEU A 29 0.57 -9.90 33.84
N THR A 30 1.31 -10.70 33.07
CA THR A 30 2.02 -11.89 33.55
C THR A 30 3.08 -11.52 34.58
N ASN A 31 3.84 -10.44 34.32
CA ASN A 31 4.85 -9.93 35.25
C ASN A 31 4.22 -9.36 36.53
N SER A 32 3.09 -8.65 36.42
CA SER A 32 2.36 -8.09 37.57
C SER A 32 1.79 -9.18 38.49
N LYS A 33 1.32 -10.29 37.90
CA LYS A 33 0.71 -11.42 38.62
C LYS A 33 1.71 -12.39 39.24
N GLN A 34 3.01 -12.19 39.05
CA GLN A 34 4.06 -13.05 39.65
C GLN A 34 3.92 -13.19 41.17
N ASN A 35 3.57 -12.11 41.87
CA ASN A 35 3.38 -12.10 43.32
C ASN A 35 2.12 -12.88 43.75
N GLU A 36 1.06 -12.89 42.93
CA GLU A 36 -0.15 -13.68 43.18
C GLU A 36 0.11 -15.18 42.95
N ILE A 37 0.83 -15.51 41.87
CA ILE A 37 1.29 -16.88 41.59
C ILE A 37 2.15 -17.41 42.75
N GLN A 38 3.03 -16.58 43.30
CA GLN A 38 3.84 -16.95 44.47
C GLN A 38 2.96 -17.27 45.70
N LYS A 39 1.92 -16.46 45.98
CA LYS A 39 0.99 -16.71 47.09
C LYS A 39 0.17 -17.99 46.89
N LEU A 40 -0.25 -18.27 45.66
CA LEU A 40 -1.00 -19.50 45.32
C LEU A 40 -0.13 -20.74 45.49
N ILE A 41 1.14 -20.69 45.08
CA ILE A 41 2.11 -21.77 45.31
C ILE A 41 2.30 -22.01 46.80
N LEU A 42 2.49 -20.94 47.60
CA LEU A 42 2.62 -21.04 49.05
C LEU A 42 1.39 -21.71 49.70
N GLN A 43 0.19 -21.32 49.29
CA GLN A 43 -1.05 -21.94 49.77
C GLN A 43 -1.17 -23.42 49.34
N ALA A 44 -0.77 -23.75 48.11
CA ALA A 44 -0.79 -25.13 47.62
C ALA A 44 0.17 -26.03 48.40
N VAL A 45 1.40 -25.55 48.64
CA VAL A 45 2.43 -26.25 49.42
C VAL A 45 1.95 -26.49 50.85
N ASN A 46 1.38 -25.47 51.50
CA ASN A 46 0.89 -25.59 52.88
C ASN A 46 -0.31 -26.55 53.03
N GLU A 47 -1.26 -26.55 52.08
CA GLU A 47 -2.41 -27.46 52.11
C GLU A 47 -2.02 -28.93 51.96
N ILE A 48 -1.04 -29.20 51.11
CA ILE A 48 -0.63 -30.58 50.83
C ILE A 48 0.45 -31.08 51.81
N HIS A 49 0.99 -30.18 52.63
CA HIS A 49 2.09 -30.46 53.56
C HIS A 49 1.79 -31.64 54.47
N GLU A 50 0.66 -31.65 55.18
CA GLU A 50 0.29 -32.75 56.08
C GLU A 50 -0.05 -34.03 55.31
N ILE A 51 -0.82 -33.91 54.22
CA ILE A 51 -1.28 -35.04 53.38
C ILE A 51 -0.08 -35.80 52.79
N LEU A 52 0.90 -35.09 52.21
CA LEU A 52 2.09 -35.70 51.64
C LEU A 52 2.98 -36.35 52.69
N THR A 53 3.08 -35.76 53.89
CA THR A 53 3.88 -36.37 54.96
C THR A 53 3.29 -37.69 55.44
N ASP A 54 1.96 -37.83 55.45
CA ASP A 54 1.29 -39.07 55.81
C ASP A 54 1.29 -40.09 54.66
N GLU A 55 1.07 -39.66 53.41
CA GLU A 55 1.20 -40.52 52.22
C GLU A 55 2.62 -41.11 52.12
N ALA A 56 3.66 -40.29 52.33
CA ALA A 56 5.05 -40.72 52.33
C ALA A 56 5.36 -41.77 53.42
N CYS A 57 4.70 -41.71 54.58
CA CYS A 57 4.85 -42.72 55.64
C CYS A 57 4.31 -44.09 55.21
N SER A 58 3.17 -44.10 54.51
CA SER A 58 2.45 -45.30 54.06
C SER A 58 2.98 -45.93 52.76
N LEU A 59 3.95 -45.29 52.11
CA LEU A 59 4.44 -45.67 50.79
C LEU A 59 5.20 -47.00 50.80
N GLU A 60 4.70 -47.99 50.05
CA GLU A 60 5.41 -49.25 49.83
C GLU A 60 6.51 -49.04 48.78
N ILE A 61 7.76 -49.43 49.11
CA ILE A 61 8.92 -49.25 48.23
C ILE A 61 9.27 -50.62 47.62
N PRO A 62 8.97 -50.87 46.33
CA PRO A 62 9.18 -52.18 45.73
C PRO A 62 10.67 -52.49 45.52
N GLY A 63 11.09 -53.70 45.89
CA GLY A 63 12.41 -54.24 45.54
C GLY A 63 13.57 -53.75 46.43
N VAL A 64 13.34 -53.64 47.74
CA VAL A 64 14.36 -53.39 48.76
C VAL A 64 14.26 -54.48 49.82
N GLU A 65 15.33 -55.29 49.98
CA GLU A 65 15.39 -56.31 51.03
C GLU A 65 15.67 -55.65 52.39
N LEU A 66 14.62 -55.50 53.20
CA LEU A 66 14.73 -55.05 54.58
C LEU A 66 15.16 -56.23 55.47
N THR A 67 16.08 -55.98 56.40
CA THR A 67 16.35 -56.95 57.49
C THR A 67 15.22 -56.88 58.53
N ASP A 68 15.12 -57.88 59.43
CA ASP A 68 14.11 -57.98 60.49
C ASP A 68 14.03 -56.76 61.44
N GLN A 69 14.99 -55.82 61.36
CA GLN A 69 15.04 -54.58 62.14
C GLN A 69 14.76 -53.30 61.33
N LEU A 70 14.23 -53.43 60.10
CA LEU A 70 13.95 -52.31 59.16
C LEU A 70 15.22 -51.56 58.72
N THR A 71 16.37 -52.24 58.66
CA THR A 71 17.64 -51.64 58.20
C THR A 71 18.03 -52.11 56.79
N VAL A 72 18.66 -51.22 56.03
CA VAL A 72 19.00 -51.44 54.62
C VAL A 72 20.39 -52.06 54.49
N LYS A 73 20.54 -53.10 53.65
CA LYS A 73 21.82 -53.83 53.50
C LYS A 73 22.91 -53.04 52.76
N HIS A 74 22.54 -52.14 51.83
CA HIS A 74 23.51 -51.34 51.05
C HIS A 74 23.11 -49.86 50.96
N ALA A 75 24.10 -48.96 50.94
CA ALA A 75 23.89 -47.51 50.76
C ALA A 75 23.21 -47.15 49.41
N LYS A 76 23.31 -48.02 48.40
CA LYS A 76 22.60 -47.89 47.12
C LYS A 76 21.09 -48.05 47.28
N ASP A 77 20.65 -48.90 48.19
CA ASP A 77 19.24 -49.18 48.45
C ASP A 77 18.61 -48.04 49.24
N LEU A 78 19.35 -47.43 50.18
CA LEU A 78 18.93 -46.20 50.85
C LEU A 78 18.70 -45.06 49.84
N LYS A 79 19.63 -44.88 48.89
CA LYS A 79 19.50 -43.88 47.82
C LYS A 79 18.32 -44.15 46.89
N LYS A 80 18.03 -45.43 46.61
CA LYS A 80 16.87 -45.85 45.82
C LYS A 80 15.55 -45.52 46.56
N CYS A 81 15.47 -45.79 47.86
CA CYS A 81 14.33 -45.42 48.70
C CYS A 81 14.09 -43.91 48.71
N THR A 82 15.14 -43.11 48.93
CA THR A 82 15.04 -41.65 48.92
C THR A 82 14.56 -41.12 47.57
N ASN A 83 15.06 -41.68 46.46
CA ASN A 83 14.63 -41.27 45.12
C ASN A 83 13.15 -41.57 44.86
N VAL A 84 12.63 -42.72 45.30
CA VAL A 84 11.22 -43.09 45.14
C VAL A 84 10.30 -42.15 45.93
N ILE A 85 10.69 -41.83 47.18
CA ILE A 85 9.93 -40.88 48.01
C ILE A 85 9.99 -39.48 47.40
N GLN A 86 11.16 -39.05 46.91
CA GLN A 86 11.33 -37.77 46.22
C GLN A 86 10.45 -37.68 44.98
N GLU A 87 10.48 -38.70 44.12
CA GLU A 87 9.69 -38.72 42.88
C GLU A 87 8.19 -38.67 43.16
N HIS A 88 7.71 -39.40 44.17
CA HIS A 88 6.31 -39.36 44.58
C HIS A 88 5.89 -37.98 45.11
N VAL A 89 6.70 -37.39 46.01
CA VAL A 89 6.43 -36.05 46.56
C VAL A 89 6.42 -35.00 45.44
N PHE A 90 7.34 -35.09 44.47
CA PHE A 90 7.39 -34.15 43.35
C PHE A 90 6.19 -34.25 42.42
N ILE A 91 5.75 -35.47 42.07
CA ILE A 91 4.59 -35.66 41.20
C ILE A 91 3.35 -35.06 41.86
N ARG A 92 3.08 -35.44 43.12
CA ARG A 92 1.89 -35.00 43.85
C ARG A 92 1.87 -33.51 44.14
N LEU A 93 3.01 -32.93 44.51
CA LEU A 93 3.10 -31.49 44.74
C LEU A 93 2.86 -30.70 43.43
N ASN A 94 3.41 -31.18 42.32
CA ASN A 94 3.22 -30.55 41.03
C ASN A 94 1.78 -30.66 40.53
N GLU A 95 1.11 -31.80 40.69
CA GLU A 95 -0.32 -31.95 40.40
C GLU A 95 -1.16 -30.91 41.17
N ARG A 96 -0.84 -30.67 42.44
CA ARG A 96 -1.60 -29.72 43.26
C ARG A 96 -1.34 -28.26 42.89
N ILE A 97 -0.08 -27.90 42.66
CA ILE A 97 0.30 -26.56 42.19
C ILE A 97 -0.32 -26.30 40.81
N ALA A 98 -0.30 -27.29 39.92
CA ALA A 98 -0.92 -27.22 38.60
C ALA A 98 -2.42 -26.93 38.68
N ASN A 99 -3.15 -27.68 39.50
CA ASN A 99 -4.59 -27.51 39.65
C ASN A 99 -4.96 -26.12 40.19
N LYS A 100 -4.19 -25.56 41.14
CA LYS A 100 -4.43 -24.20 41.64
C LYS A 100 -4.04 -23.10 40.66
N LEU A 101 -3.03 -23.34 39.81
CA LEU A 101 -2.59 -22.38 38.80
C LEU A 101 -3.52 -22.38 37.58
N LEU A 102 -4.11 -23.52 37.23
CA LEU A 102 -5.09 -23.66 36.15
C LEU A 102 -6.23 -22.65 36.28
N ASP A 103 -6.79 -22.47 37.48
CA ASP A 103 -7.88 -21.52 37.71
C ASP A 103 -7.46 -20.06 37.48
N SER A 104 -6.22 -19.70 37.82
CA SER A 104 -5.71 -18.32 37.64
C SER A 104 -5.25 -18.05 36.21
N ILE A 105 -4.75 -19.06 35.51
CA ILE A 105 -4.27 -18.97 34.14
C ILE A 105 -5.44 -19.01 33.14
N ASN A 106 -6.52 -19.75 33.44
CA ASN A 106 -7.75 -19.74 32.63
C ASN A 106 -8.39 -18.35 32.54
N ILE A 107 -8.32 -17.55 33.62
CA ILE A 107 -8.75 -16.14 33.61
C ILE A 107 -7.90 -15.29 32.64
N LEU A 108 -6.61 -15.59 32.53
CA LEU A 108 -5.68 -14.90 31.63
C LEU A 108 -5.92 -15.31 30.17
N HIS A 109 -6.18 -16.59 29.94
CA HIS A 109 -6.56 -17.16 28.64
C HIS A 109 -7.87 -16.54 28.13
N ASP A 110 -8.93 -16.52 28.94
CA ASP A 110 -10.25 -16.04 28.51
C ASP A 110 -10.25 -14.54 28.21
N ASN A 111 -9.45 -13.75 28.95
CA ASN A 111 -9.26 -12.33 28.66
C ASN A 111 -8.44 -12.10 27.37
N TYR A 112 -7.37 -12.87 27.17
CA TYR A 112 -6.53 -12.80 25.96
C TYR A 112 -7.33 -13.17 24.70
N VAL A 113 -7.94 -14.35 24.73
CA VAL A 113 -8.70 -14.93 23.62
C VAL A 113 -9.95 -14.09 23.33
N GLY A 114 -10.65 -13.63 24.37
CA GLY A 114 -11.82 -12.77 24.23
C GLY A 114 -11.49 -11.39 23.65
N THR A 115 -10.31 -10.83 23.92
CA THR A 115 -9.89 -9.53 23.37
C THR A 115 -9.47 -9.66 21.91
N LEU A 116 -8.66 -10.67 21.57
CA LEU A 116 -8.24 -10.95 20.19
C LEU A 116 -9.45 -11.24 19.29
N THR A 117 -10.39 -12.07 19.78
CA THR A 117 -11.62 -12.42 19.05
C THR A 117 -12.50 -11.19 18.80
N ARG A 118 -12.65 -10.28 19.77
CA ARG A 118 -13.42 -9.03 19.59
C ARG A 118 -12.73 -8.07 18.62
N CYS A 119 -11.40 -7.96 18.66
CA CYS A 119 -10.64 -7.15 17.70
C CYS A 119 -10.80 -7.67 16.26
N LEU A 120 -10.80 -8.99 16.09
CA LEU A 120 -11.00 -9.66 14.80
C LEU A 120 -12.44 -9.52 14.29
N PHE A 121 -13.43 -9.68 15.17
CA PHE A 121 -14.83 -9.44 14.81
C PHE A 121 -15.09 -7.98 14.42
N SER A 122 -14.41 -7.02 15.07
CA SER A 122 -14.46 -5.60 14.69
C SER A 122 -13.78 -5.31 13.34
N LEU A 123 -12.86 -6.17 12.88
CA LEU A 123 -12.22 -6.04 11.56
C LEU A 123 -13.16 -6.50 10.44
N GLU A 124 -13.99 -7.51 10.70
CA GLU A 124 -15.00 -8.03 9.76
C GLU A 124 -16.22 -7.09 9.65
N THR A 125 -16.71 -6.58 10.78
CA THR A 125 -17.94 -5.75 10.82
C THR A 125 -17.77 -4.30 10.35
N LYS A 126 -16.55 -3.84 10.05
CA LYS A 126 -16.28 -2.48 9.51
C LYS A 126 -16.04 -2.45 7.99
N GLY A 127 -16.33 -3.54 7.27
CA GLY A 127 -16.39 -3.57 5.81
C GLY A 127 -17.81 -3.80 5.35
N ASP A 128 -18.43 -2.81 4.71
CA ASP A 128 -19.69 -3.00 3.97
C ASP A 128 -19.52 -4.07 2.88
N ASP A 129 -20.49 -4.99 2.84
CA ASP A 129 -21.03 -5.76 1.72
C ASP A 129 -20.12 -5.97 0.50
N ASP A 130 -19.30 -7.03 0.51
CA ASP A 130 -18.91 -7.72 -0.71
C ASP A 130 -18.60 -9.21 -0.42
N GLU A 131 -19.34 -10.13 -1.07
CA GLU A 131 -19.30 -11.60 -0.91
C GLU A 131 -17.93 -12.27 -1.20
N SER A 132 -16.90 -11.50 -1.55
CA SER A 132 -15.54 -12.02 -1.81
C SER A 132 -14.65 -12.16 -0.57
N ASP A 133 -15.12 -11.69 0.60
CA ASP A 133 -14.39 -11.67 1.88
C ASP A 133 -14.26 -13.05 2.57
N LEU A 134 -14.94 -14.10 2.05
CA LEU A 134 -14.87 -15.46 2.61
C LEU A 134 -13.45 -16.06 2.61
N SER A 135 -12.58 -15.65 1.68
CA SER A 135 -11.20 -16.18 1.58
C SER A 135 -10.25 -15.60 2.63
N THR A 136 -10.46 -14.34 3.04
CA THR A 136 -9.60 -13.67 4.01
C THR A 136 -10.05 -13.97 5.43
N SER A 137 -11.36 -14.08 5.67
CA SER A 137 -11.90 -14.64 6.91
C SER A 137 -11.44 -16.08 7.14
N LYS A 138 -11.37 -16.93 6.11
CA LYS A 138 -10.85 -18.31 6.28
C LYS A 138 -9.36 -18.36 6.63
N ALA A 139 -8.55 -17.47 6.05
CA ALA A 139 -7.13 -17.35 6.39
C ALA A 139 -6.92 -16.75 7.78
N LEU A 140 -7.74 -15.77 8.18
CA LEU A 140 -7.77 -15.25 9.55
C LEU A 140 -8.30 -16.28 10.55
N GLN A 141 -9.21 -17.15 10.13
CA GLN A 141 -9.74 -18.27 10.91
C GLN A 141 -8.68 -19.37 11.08
N GLU A 142 -7.84 -19.62 10.08
CA GLU A 142 -6.64 -20.49 10.19
C GLU A 142 -5.58 -19.87 11.11
N ILE A 143 -5.35 -18.55 11.03
CA ILE A 143 -4.47 -17.81 11.96
C ILE A 143 -5.03 -17.86 13.39
N LEU A 144 -6.34 -17.68 13.55
CA LEU A 144 -7.06 -17.86 14.81
C LEU A 144 -6.92 -19.28 15.32
N HIS A 145 -7.06 -20.30 14.48
CA HIS A 145 -6.91 -21.69 14.89
C HIS A 145 -5.48 -22.02 15.34
N SER A 146 -4.47 -21.42 14.69
CA SER A 146 -3.07 -21.50 15.13
C SER A 146 -2.77 -20.69 16.40
N ALA A 147 -3.51 -19.61 16.66
CA ALA A 147 -3.40 -18.81 17.89
C ALA A 147 -4.24 -19.37 19.07
N TYR A 148 -5.35 -20.06 18.78
CA TYR A 148 -6.24 -20.73 19.73
C TYR A 148 -5.66 -22.05 20.25
N GLU A 149 -4.68 -22.65 19.56
CA GLU A 149 -3.84 -23.71 20.11
C GLU A 149 -2.76 -23.20 21.08
N VAL A 150 -2.94 -22.03 21.70
CA VAL A 150 -2.48 -21.86 23.09
C VAL A 150 -3.42 -22.68 23.99
N ASN A 151 -3.44 -23.98 23.74
CA ASN A 151 -3.91 -24.98 24.65
C ASN A 151 -2.99 -24.85 25.88
N ILE A 152 -3.44 -24.05 26.85
CA ILE A 152 -3.10 -24.23 28.25
C ILE A 152 -3.90 -25.43 28.78
N SER A 153 -4.27 -26.39 27.92
CA SER A 153 -4.51 -27.75 28.35
C SER A 153 -3.19 -28.24 28.93
N LEU A 154 -3.16 -28.29 30.25
CA LEU A 154 -2.13 -28.85 31.10
C LEU A 154 -2.58 -30.25 31.53
N PRO A 155 -2.78 -31.24 30.63
CA PRO A 155 -2.74 -32.62 31.10
C PRO A 155 -1.33 -32.88 31.65
N ALA A 156 -1.21 -33.82 32.58
CA ALA A 156 0.00 -34.12 33.35
C ALA A 156 1.30 -34.31 32.51
N ASP A 157 1.18 -34.44 31.18
CA ASP A 157 2.27 -34.63 30.22
C ASP A 157 2.80 -33.35 29.55
N SER A 158 2.41 -32.15 30.01
CA SER A 158 2.90 -30.90 29.38
C SER A 158 4.41 -30.65 29.62
N ASN A 159 5.10 -30.14 28.60
CA ASN A 159 6.53 -29.80 28.65
C ASN A 159 6.90 -28.81 29.78
N ILE A 160 5.94 -27.97 30.20
CA ILE A 160 6.08 -27.06 31.35
C ILE A 160 6.28 -27.85 32.65
N PHE A 161 5.49 -28.90 32.86
CA PHE A 161 5.54 -29.71 34.07
C PHE A 161 6.80 -30.55 34.15
N GLN A 162 7.26 -31.11 33.04
CA GLN A 162 8.56 -31.80 33.02
C GLN A 162 9.71 -30.86 33.36
N ILE A 163 9.73 -29.63 32.83
CA ILE A 163 10.77 -28.65 33.16
C ILE A 163 10.68 -28.19 34.64
N LEU A 164 9.47 -28.09 35.19
CA LEU A 164 9.27 -27.72 36.59
C LEU A 164 9.72 -28.86 37.52
N ILE A 165 9.39 -30.10 37.18
CA ILE A 165 9.92 -31.33 37.80
C ILE A 165 11.45 -31.35 37.71
N ASP A 166 12.04 -31.06 36.55
CA ASP A 166 13.49 -31.09 36.35
C ASP A 166 14.22 -30.00 37.15
N LYS A 167 13.66 -28.79 37.25
CA LYS A 167 14.20 -27.73 38.11
C LYS A 167 14.07 -28.06 39.60
N MET A 168 12.97 -28.68 40.02
CA MET A 168 12.83 -29.21 41.38
C MET A 168 13.85 -30.34 41.60
N LYS A 169 14.13 -31.19 40.62
CA LYS A 169 15.20 -32.19 40.70
C LYS A 169 16.60 -31.53 40.80
N GLU A 170 16.87 -30.45 40.07
CA GLU A 170 18.15 -29.72 40.09
C GLU A 170 18.44 -29.00 41.41
N LEU A 171 17.45 -28.33 42.01
CA LEU A 171 17.59 -27.63 43.29
C LEU A 171 18.01 -28.56 44.44
N PHE A 172 17.80 -29.87 44.27
CA PHE A 172 17.93 -30.88 45.31
C PHE A 172 19.07 -31.88 45.08
N ARG A 173 19.79 -31.80 43.95
CA ARG A 173 20.99 -32.61 43.66
C ARG A 173 22.15 -32.36 44.64
N THR A 174 22.09 -31.27 45.42
CA THR A 174 23.12 -30.83 46.37
C THR A 174 22.96 -31.37 47.78
N PHE A 175 21.91 -32.15 48.08
CA PHE A 175 21.64 -32.61 49.44
C PHE A 175 22.37 -33.93 49.75
N SER A 176 23.37 -33.88 50.64
CA SER A 176 24.10 -35.07 51.12
C SER A 176 23.52 -35.58 52.44
N TRP A 177 23.10 -36.84 52.45
CA TRP A 177 22.56 -37.50 53.63
C TRP A 177 23.68 -38.16 54.43
N ASN A 178 23.90 -37.71 55.66
CA ASN A 178 24.81 -38.37 56.60
C ASN A 178 24.04 -39.42 57.41
N ASN A 179 24.34 -40.71 57.14
CA ASN A 179 24.11 -41.90 57.94
C ASN A 179 22.86 -41.95 58.85
N CYS A 180 21.78 -42.57 58.37
CA CYS A 180 20.75 -43.18 59.24
C CYS A 180 20.32 -44.54 58.66
N PRO A 181 20.45 -45.66 59.41
CA PRO A 181 20.28 -47.00 58.86
C PRO A 181 18.86 -47.57 58.99
N ARG A 182 17.85 -46.83 59.45
CA ARG A 182 16.49 -47.35 59.69
C ARG A 182 15.47 -46.67 58.77
N ILE A 183 14.75 -47.46 57.95
CA ILE A 183 13.65 -46.98 57.11
C ILE A 183 12.35 -47.17 57.90
N ASP A 184 12.15 -46.34 58.93
CA ASP A 184 10.90 -46.26 59.67
C ASP A 184 9.99 -45.16 59.10
N PRO A 185 8.70 -45.11 59.50
CA PRO A 185 7.79 -44.05 59.07
C PRO A 185 8.32 -42.64 59.39
N GLU A 186 9.08 -42.47 60.48
CA GLU A 186 9.70 -41.19 60.85
C GLU A 186 10.79 -40.75 59.85
N PHE A 187 11.62 -41.68 59.37
CA PHE A 187 12.58 -41.40 58.31
C PHE A 187 11.88 -40.93 57.03
N LYS A 188 10.83 -41.64 56.58
CA LYS A 188 10.07 -41.23 55.38
C LYS A 188 9.43 -39.85 55.55
N ARG A 189 8.89 -39.56 56.75
CA ARG A 189 8.34 -38.24 57.12
C ARG A 189 9.41 -37.14 57.06
N SER A 190 10.59 -37.40 57.62
CA SER A 190 11.71 -36.46 57.64
C SER A 190 12.22 -36.12 56.23
N VAL A 191 12.23 -37.11 55.33
CA VAL A 191 12.60 -36.94 53.92
C VAL A 191 11.59 -36.04 53.22
N ALA A 192 10.28 -36.30 53.37
CA ALA A 192 9.23 -35.46 52.80
C ALA A 192 9.25 -34.02 53.35
N LEU A 193 9.43 -33.83 54.66
CA LEU A 193 9.51 -32.52 55.30
C LEU A 193 10.72 -31.70 54.83
N ASN A 194 11.88 -32.33 54.71
CA ASN A 194 13.08 -31.65 54.21
C ASN A 194 12.91 -31.23 52.74
N ILE A 195 12.19 -32.02 51.93
CA ILE A 195 11.86 -31.67 50.54
C ILE A 195 10.93 -30.46 50.49
N LEU A 196 9.87 -30.45 51.28
CA LEU A 196 8.91 -29.34 51.31
C LEU A 196 9.57 -28.03 51.78
N ASN A 197 10.42 -28.09 52.81
CA ASN A 197 11.05 -26.90 53.42
C ASN A 197 12.16 -26.25 52.58
N SER A 198 12.68 -26.93 51.57
CA SER A 198 13.76 -26.40 50.72
C SER A 198 13.27 -25.96 49.34
N LEU A 199 11.96 -26.03 49.09
CA LEU A 199 11.33 -25.38 47.95
C LEU A 199 11.25 -23.88 48.18
N SER A 200 11.72 -23.11 47.20
CA SER A 200 11.56 -21.66 47.19
C SER A 200 10.39 -21.29 46.29
N GLU A 201 9.29 -20.83 46.88
CA GLU A 201 8.08 -20.42 46.15
C GLU A 201 8.39 -19.28 45.18
N ALA A 202 9.30 -18.38 45.57
CA ALA A 202 9.77 -17.27 44.72
C ALA A 202 10.48 -17.76 43.45
N LYS A 203 11.32 -18.80 43.54
CA LYS A 203 12.01 -19.38 42.38
C LYS A 203 11.05 -20.13 41.46
N LEU A 204 10.09 -20.86 42.03
CA LEU A 204 9.05 -21.56 41.28
C LEU A 204 8.14 -20.58 40.53
N ALA A 205 7.63 -19.55 41.20
CA ALA A 205 6.80 -18.51 40.59
C ALA A 205 7.52 -17.81 39.43
N LYS A 206 8.80 -17.47 39.62
CA LYS A 206 9.64 -16.87 38.56
C LYS A 206 9.80 -17.81 37.37
N SER A 207 9.95 -19.12 37.59
CA SER A 207 10.07 -20.09 36.50
C SER A 207 8.77 -20.22 35.70
N VAL A 208 7.62 -20.24 36.37
CA VAL A 208 6.29 -20.30 35.72
C VAL A 208 6.04 -19.03 34.89
N CYS A 209 6.31 -17.84 35.44
CA CYS A 209 6.14 -16.57 34.71
C CYS A 209 7.05 -16.51 33.47
N THR A 210 8.30 -17.00 33.59
CA THR A 210 9.23 -17.03 32.47
C THR A 210 8.69 -17.90 31.32
N GLN A 211 8.14 -19.08 31.63
CA GLN A 211 7.57 -19.98 30.63
C GLN A 211 6.28 -19.44 29.99
N LEU A 212 5.43 -18.75 30.77
CA LEU A 212 4.25 -18.08 30.23
C LEU A 212 4.66 -16.95 29.26
N ASN A 213 5.63 -16.12 29.64
CA ASN A 213 6.18 -15.08 28.78
C ASN A 213 6.79 -15.66 27.50
N ASP A 214 7.52 -16.78 27.59
CA ASP A 214 8.10 -17.46 26.41
C ASP A 214 7.00 -17.97 25.46
N ARG A 215 5.90 -18.51 25.98
CA ARG A 215 4.76 -18.94 25.13
C ARG A 215 4.03 -17.77 24.48
N ILE A 216 3.79 -16.69 25.22
CA ILE A 216 3.18 -15.48 24.68
C ILE A 216 4.05 -14.92 23.54
N ARG A 217 5.38 -14.90 23.73
CA ARG A 217 6.34 -14.51 22.69
C ARG A 217 6.28 -15.40 21.45
N MET A 218 6.29 -16.73 21.63
CA MET A 218 6.18 -17.66 20.49
C MET A 218 4.85 -17.50 19.72
N SER A 219 3.75 -17.22 20.42
CA SER A 219 2.45 -16.95 19.79
C SER A 219 2.48 -15.68 18.94
N HIS A 220 3.07 -14.60 19.47
CA HIS A 220 3.28 -13.34 18.75
C HIS A 220 4.14 -13.52 17.49
N GLU A 221 5.25 -14.25 17.59
CA GLU A 221 6.15 -14.55 16.47
C GLU A 221 5.44 -15.36 15.36
N ASN A 222 4.61 -16.34 15.74
CA ASN A 222 3.79 -17.10 14.81
C ASN A 222 2.74 -16.23 14.11
N PHE A 223 2.06 -15.34 14.86
CA PHE A 223 1.10 -14.39 14.30
C PHE A 223 1.78 -13.48 13.26
N GLU A 224 2.92 -12.87 13.60
CA GLU A 224 3.68 -12.04 12.67
C GLU A 224 4.04 -12.80 11.38
N THR A 225 4.46 -14.05 11.51
CA THR A 225 4.89 -14.89 10.39
C THR A 225 3.72 -15.18 9.44
N LEU A 226 2.56 -15.57 9.98
CA LEU A 226 1.36 -15.83 9.19
C LEU A 226 0.82 -14.54 8.55
N LEU A 227 0.86 -13.42 9.26
CA LEU A 227 0.46 -12.12 8.71
C LEU A 227 1.35 -11.70 7.53
N LYS A 228 2.68 -11.94 7.62
CA LYS A 228 3.62 -11.71 6.52
C LYS A 228 3.33 -12.60 5.31
N GLN A 229 2.99 -13.88 5.53
CA GLN A 229 2.60 -14.79 4.45
C GLN A 229 1.31 -14.35 3.75
N LEU A 230 0.33 -13.89 4.53
CA LEU A 230 -0.93 -13.34 4.00
C LEU A 230 -0.67 -12.08 3.17
N GLU A 231 0.16 -11.17 3.67
CA GLU A 231 0.56 -9.94 2.97
C GLU A 231 1.24 -10.24 1.62
N HIS A 232 2.13 -11.23 1.59
CA HIS A 232 2.79 -11.68 0.36
C HIS A 232 1.77 -12.25 -0.65
N ARG A 233 0.91 -13.17 -0.22
CA ARG A 233 -0.13 -13.79 -1.08
C ARG A 233 -1.11 -12.76 -1.64
N HIS A 234 -1.53 -11.78 -0.85
CA HIS A 234 -2.42 -10.72 -1.30
C HIS A 234 -1.74 -9.78 -2.29
N SER A 235 -0.49 -9.39 -2.03
CA SER A 235 0.29 -8.52 -2.93
C SER A 235 0.51 -9.17 -4.30
N ASP A 236 0.87 -10.45 -4.33
CA ASP A 236 1.08 -11.20 -5.56
C ASP A 236 -0.22 -11.40 -6.35
N ARG A 237 -1.33 -11.71 -5.67
CA ARG A 237 -2.65 -11.83 -6.31
C ARG A 237 -3.10 -10.52 -6.94
N LEU A 238 -2.95 -9.41 -6.22
CA LEU A 238 -3.32 -8.07 -6.71
C LEU A 238 -2.49 -7.72 -7.94
N LYS A 239 -1.17 -7.88 -7.87
CA LYS A 239 -0.26 -7.63 -8.99
C LYS A 239 -0.57 -8.50 -10.20
N SER A 240 -0.79 -9.80 -10.01
CA SER A 240 -1.17 -10.72 -11.09
C SER A 240 -2.51 -10.36 -11.75
N THR A 241 -3.47 -9.89 -10.95
CA THR A 241 -4.78 -9.44 -11.47
C THR A 241 -4.65 -8.15 -12.25
N GLU A 242 -3.86 -7.20 -11.77
CA GLU A 242 -3.56 -5.94 -12.47
C GLU A 242 -2.82 -6.20 -13.79
N ASP A 243 -1.82 -7.08 -13.79
CA ASP A 243 -1.10 -7.50 -15.00
C ASP A 243 -2.03 -8.17 -16.03
N LYS A 244 -3.01 -8.96 -15.57
CA LYS A 244 -4.05 -9.55 -16.44
C LYS A 244 -4.96 -8.46 -17.01
N GLN A 245 -5.46 -7.54 -16.18
CA GLN A 245 -6.30 -6.44 -16.64
C GLN A 245 -5.55 -5.52 -17.61
N GLN A 246 -4.29 -5.22 -17.34
CA GLN A 246 -3.46 -4.38 -18.20
C GLN A 246 -3.23 -5.05 -19.55
N ARG A 247 -3.01 -6.36 -19.59
CA ARG A 247 -2.93 -7.12 -20.85
C ARG A 247 -4.23 -7.04 -21.65
N VAL A 248 -5.37 -7.29 -21.00
CA VAL A 248 -6.69 -7.17 -21.65
C VAL A 248 -6.91 -5.76 -22.18
N ARG A 249 -6.60 -4.72 -21.39
CA ARG A 249 -6.75 -3.32 -21.83
C ARG A 249 -5.83 -2.99 -23.00
N LYS A 250 -4.57 -3.46 -23.00
CA LYS A 250 -3.64 -3.21 -24.11
C LYS A 250 -4.07 -3.91 -25.40
N GLU A 251 -4.67 -5.09 -25.29
CA GLU A 251 -5.05 -5.89 -26.46
C GLU A 251 -6.43 -5.51 -27.05
N TYR A 252 -7.44 -5.33 -26.19
CA TYR A 252 -8.82 -5.19 -26.62
C TYR A 252 -9.30 -3.73 -26.72
N THR A 253 -8.77 -2.82 -25.89
CA THR A 253 -9.19 -1.40 -25.93
C THR A 253 -9.01 -0.77 -27.31
N PRO A 254 -7.89 -0.96 -28.03
CA PRO A 254 -7.73 -0.38 -29.36
C PRO A 254 -8.76 -0.92 -30.37
N LYS A 255 -9.06 -2.21 -30.31
CA LYS A 255 -10.07 -2.86 -31.18
C LYS A 255 -11.47 -2.32 -30.90
N ILE A 256 -11.85 -2.19 -29.63
CA ILE A 256 -13.14 -1.61 -29.22
C ILE A 256 -13.22 -0.14 -29.63
N ALA A 257 -12.13 0.60 -29.45
CA ALA A 257 -12.05 2.00 -29.85
C ALA A 257 -12.24 2.17 -31.37
N ARG A 258 -11.68 1.27 -32.19
CA ARG A 258 -11.85 1.27 -33.65
C ARG A 258 -13.31 1.01 -34.04
N LEU A 259 -13.95 0.00 -33.47
CA LEU A 259 -15.38 -0.27 -33.70
C LEU A 259 -16.26 0.91 -33.28
N LEU A 260 -15.91 1.58 -32.17
CA LEU A 260 -16.64 2.76 -31.70
C LEU A 260 -16.48 3.94 -32.67
N LEU A 261 -15.28 4.16 -33.21
CA LEU A 261 -15.02 5.18 -34.23
C LEU A 261 -15.80 4.90 -35.51
N GLU A 262 -15.72 3.66 -36.03
CA GLU A 262 -16.42 3.25 -37.25
C GLU A 262 -17.95 3.36 -37.10
N SER A 263 -18.51 2.86 -36.00
CA SER A 263 -19.96 2.93 -35.74
C SER A 263 -20.45 4.36 -35.52
N THR A 264 -19.69 5.18 -34.80
CA THR A 264 -20.02 6.61 -34.64
C THR A 264 -19.96 7.32 -35.99
N SER A 265 -18.90 7.10 -36.74
CA SER A 265 -18.70 7.69 -38.05
C SER A 265 -19.87 7.43 -38.98
N LEU A 266 -20.33 6.17 -39.04
CA LEU A 266 -21.50 5.80 -39.82
C LEU A 266 -22.76 6.55 -39.36
N LYS A 267 -22.98 6.65 -38.05
CA LYS A 267 -24.13 7.39 -37.50
C LYS A 267 -24.07 8.88 -37.87
N ASP A 268 -22.92 9.52 -37.65
CA ASP A 268 -22.71 10.94 -37.90
C ASP A 268 -22.82 11.25 -39.41
N LEU A 269 -22.30 10.37 -40.26
CA LEU A 269 -22.40 10.48 -41.72
C LEU A 269 -23.86 10.37 -42.20
N ILE A 270 -24.63 9.40 -41.69
CA ILE A 270 -26.05 9.24 -42.05
C ILE A 270 -26.87 10.45 -41.59
N GLN A 271 -26.58 10.97 -40.39
CA GLN A 271 -27.38 12.03 -39.78
C GLN A 271 -27.04 13.42 -40.33
N TYR A 272 -25.76 13.70 -40.61
CA TYR A 272 -25.27 15.05 -40.90
C TYR A 272 -24.51 15.18 -42.22
N GLY A 273 -24.19 14.07 -42.88
CA GLY A 273 -23.40 14.04 -44.11
C GLY A 273 -21.92 14.38 -43.90
N LEU A 274 -21.16 14.40 -45.01
CA LEU A 274 -19.74 14.75 -44.99
C LEU A 274 -19.55 16.23 -44.62
N PRO A 275 -18.64 16.54 -43.67
CA PRO A 275 -18.28 17.93 -43.36
C PRO A 275 -17.58 18.58 -44.56
N LYS A 276 -17.96 19.82 -44.87
CA LYS A 276 -17.33 20.57 -45.96
C LYS A 276 -15.97 21.10 -45.51
N GLN A 277 -14.93 20.66 -46.22
CA GLN A 277 -13.56 21.13 -46.03
C GLN A 277 -13.37 22.53 -46.62
N GLY A 278 -12.92 23.48 -45.79
CA GLY A 278 -12.53 24.83 -46.19
C GLY A 278 -11.01 24.98 -46.35
N ARG A 279 -10.49 26.18 -46.07
CA ARG A 279 -9.04 26.47 -46.13
C ARG A 279 -8.27 25.71 -45.04
N GLU A 280 -7.01 25.43 -45.30
CA GLU A 280 -6.08 24.90 -44.30
C GLU A 280 -5.85 25.96 -43.21
N VAL A 281 -6.05 25.55 -41.96
CA VAL A 281 -5.84 26.36 -40.74
C VAL A 281 -4.50 26.03 -40.11
N GLY A 282 -4.08 24.76 -40.21
CA GLY A 282 -2.78 24.32 -39.71
C GLY A 282 -2.47 22.89 -40.13
N ARG A 283 -1.18 22.54 -40.05
CA ARG A 283 -0.66 21.22 -40.36
C ARG A 283 0.18 20.72 -39.19
N GLY A 284 -0.22 19.58 -38.65
CA GLY A 284 0.47 18.89 -37.56
C GLY A 284 1.23 17.67 -38.06
N GLN A 285 1.87 16.97 -37.13
CA GLN A 285 2.52 15.69 -37.39
C GLN A 285 1.51 14.59 -37.77
N TYR A 286 0.28 14.69 -37.25
CA TYR A 286 -0.75 13.64 -37.34
C TYR A 286 -1.85 13.94 -38.34
N GLY A 287 -1.82 15.08 -39.03
CA GLY A 287 -2.89 15.44 -39.95
C GLY A 287 -2.94 16.92 -40.27
N ILE A 288 -3.95 17.27 -41.05
CA ILE A 288 -4.18 18.64 -41.54
C ILE A 288 -5.50 19.13 -40.95
N VAL A 289 -5.51 20.34 -40.42
CA VAL A 289 -6.70 20.97 -39.85
C VAL A 289 -7.25 21.97 -40.85
N TYR A 290 -8.51 21.82 -41.21
CA TYR A 290 -9.23 22.69 -42.12
C TYR A 290 -10.33 23.46 -41.41
N GLU A 291 -10.67 24.62 -41.94
CA GLU A 291 -11.85 25.38 -41.53
C GLU A 291 -13.11 24.64 -41.97
N CYS A 292 -14.11 24.55 -41.09
CA CYS A 292 -15.42 24.00 -41.43
C CYS A 292 -16.49 25.01 -41.02
N LYS A 293 -17.17 25.63 -41.99
CA LYS A 293 -18.12 26.74 -41.70
C LYS A 293 -19.27 26.29 -40.80
N SER A 294 -19.81 25.11 -41.04
CA SER A 294 -20.90 24.54 -40.24
C SER A 294 -21.02 23.03 -40.43
N TRP A 295 -21.33 22.29 -39.37
CA TRP A 295 -21.64 20.87 -39.42
C TRP A 295 -22.48 20.44 -38.19
N ALA A 296 -23.46 19.55 -38.35
CA ALA A 296 -24.34 19.08 -37.28
C ALA A 296 -24.96 20.20 -36.40
N ASN A 297 -25.50 21.25 -37.02
CA ASN A 297 -26.02 22.47 -36.37
C ASN A 297 -24.99 23.35 -35.64
N HIS A 298 -23.73 22.94 -35.59
CA HIS A 298 -22.66 23.79 -35.08
C HIS A 298 -22.18 24.75 -36.18
N GLN A 299 -21.97 26.00 -35.81
CA GLN A 299 -21.34 27.01 -36.65
C GLN A 299 -19.87 27.14 -36.23
N SER A 300 -19.00 27.49 -37.18
CA SER A 300 -17.57 27.76 -36.91
C SER A 300 -16.87 26.56 -36.25
N CYS A 301 -16.62 25.53 -37.04
CA CYS A 301 -15.93 24.31 -36.62
C CYS A 301 -14.54 24.21 -37.27
N VAL A 302 -13.74 23.25 -36.80
CA VAL A 302 -12.53 22.80 -37.49
C VAL A 302 -12.61 21.32 -37.78
N LEU A 303 -11.98 20.92 -38.89
CA LEU A 303 -11.94 19.56 -39.37
C LEU A 303 -10.48 19.08 -39.33
N LYS A 304 -10.13 18.23 -38.36
CA LYS A 304 -8.83 17.55 -38.33
C LYS A 304 -8.93 16.31 -39.21
N SER A 305 -8.31 16.36 -40.39
CA SER A 305 -8.20 15.24 -41.32
C SER A 305 -6.91 14.49 -41.06
N VAL A 306 -7.04 13.21 -40.69
CA VAL A 306 -5.93 12.31 -40.39
C VAL A 306 -5.99 11.14 -41.36
N LEU A 307 -4.89 10.89 -42.08
CA LEU A 307 -4.75 9.72 -42.92
C LEU A 307 -3.80 8.73 -42.22
N PRO A 308 -4.31 7.68 -41.55
CA PRO A 308 -3.45 6.76 -40.83
C PRO A 308 -2.70 5.86 -41.82
N PRO A 309 -1.35 5.82 -41.80
CA PRO A 309 -0.57 5.09 -42.80
C PRO A 309 -0.55 3.57 -42.61
N ASP A 310 -0.86 3.09 -41.41
CA ASP A 310 -0.88 1.66 -41.07
C ASP A 310 -1.88 1.37 -39.93
N ASP A 311 -2.10 0.08 -39.65
CA ASP A 311 -3.02 -0.36 -38.60
C ASP A 311 -2.64 0.12 -37.19
N ARG A 312 -1.36 0.39 -36.92
CA ARG A 312 -0.94 0.90 -35.60
C ARG A 312 -1.43 2.33 -35.42
N HIS A 313 -1.23 3.18 -36.42
CA HIS A 313 -1.70 4.56 -36.40
C HIS A 313 -3.23 4.64 -36.41
N TRP A 314 -3.91 3.71 -37.10
CA TRP A 314 -5.37 3.56 -37.00
C TRP A 314 -5.82 3.29 -35.57
N ASN A 315 -5.16 2.36 -34.89
CA ASN A 315 -5.47 2.03 -33.49
C ASN A 315 -5.17 3.20 -32.53
N ASP A 316 -4.08 3.93 -32.73
CA ASP A 316 -3.76 5.10 -31.92
C ASP A 316 -4.77 6.24 -32.12
N LEU A 317 -5.20 6.50 -33.36
CA LEU A 317 -6.25 7.48 -33.65
C LEU A 317 -7.61 7.06 -33.10
N ALA A 318 -7.95 5.78 -33.18
CA ALA A 318 -9.17 5.25 -32.59
C ALA A 318 -9.17 5.43 -31.06
N LEU A 319 -8.02 5.22 -30.40
CA LEU A 319 -7.86 5.50 -28.97
C LEU A 319 -8.00 7.00 -28.66
N GLU A 320 -7.40 7.88 -29.46
CA GLU A 320 -7.57 9.34 -29.35
C GLU A 320 -9.07 9.69 -29.39
N PHE A 321 -9.79 9.19 -30.38
CA PHE A 321 -11.24 9.37 -30.50
C PHE A 321 -12.01 8.82 -29.29
N HIS A 322 -11.67 7.60 -28.84
CA HIS A 322 -12.33 6.96 -27.70
C HIS A 322 -12.22 7.80 -26.43
N TYR A 323 -11.02 8.33 -26.13
CA TYR A 323 -10.84 9.16 -24.95
C TYR A 323 -11.47 10.54 -25.12
N LEU A 324 -11.27 11.20 -26.26
CA LEU A 324 -11.90 12.51 -26.56
C LEU A 324 -13.42 12.47 -26.37
N ARG A 325 -14.08 11.43 -26.89
CA ARG A 325 -15.54 11.29 -26.81
C ARG A 325 -16.04 11.05 -25.38
N ARG A 326 -15.23 10.42 -24.52
CA ARG A 326 -15.62 10.06 -23.15
C ARG A 326 -15.37 11.17 -22.14
N ILE A 327 -14.54 12.15 -22.48
CA ILE A 327 -14.30 13.32 -21.64
C ILE A 327 -15.59 14.15 -21.60
N PRO A 328 -16.20 14.35 -20.42
CA PRO A 328 -17.34 15.26 -20.29
C PRO A 328 -16.93 16.68 -20.67
N GLU A 329 -17.91 17.48 -21.07
CA GLU A 329 -17.65 18.87 -21.49
C GLU A 329 -17.03 19.68 -20.36
N HIS A 330 -15.94 20.39 -20.69
CA HIS A 330 -15.20 21.20 -19.74
C HIS A 330 -14.70 22.49 -20.42
N PRO A 331 -14.80 23.67 -19.77
CA PRO A 331 -14.43 24.96 -20.38
C PRO A 331 -12.96 25.07 -20.83
N ARG A 332 -12.09 24.17 -20.34
CA ARG A 332 -10.64 24.15 -20.58
C ARG A 332 -10.15 23.03 -21.49
N ILE A 333 -11.06 22.25 -22.06
CA ILE A 333 -10.72 21.17 -23.00
C ILE A 333 -11.47 21.42 -24.30
N VAL A 334 -10.80 21.27 -25.44
CA VAL A 334 -11.45 21.43 -26.75
C VAL A 334 -12.44 20.30 -26.98
N LYS A 335 -13.68 20.67 -27.31
CA LYS A 335 -14.78 19.72 -27.52
C LYS A 335 -14.70 19.06 -28.90
N LEU A 336 -14.78 17.73 -28.90
CA LEU A 336 -15.07 16.93 -30.09
C LEU A 336 -16.59 16.99 -30.37
N LEU A 337 -16.97 17.44 -31.56
CA LEU A 337 -18.36 17.58 -32.00
C LEU A 337 -18.84 16.34 -32.75
N GLY A 338 -17.95 15.66 -33.46
CA GLY A 338 -18.27 14.42 -34.17
C GLY A 338 -17.07 13.85 -34.93
N SER A 339 -17.29 12.74 -35.61
CA SER A 339 -16.27 12.06 -36.40
C SER A 339 -16.87 11.47 -37.66
N VAL A 340 -16.16 11.51 -38.78
CA VAL A 340 -16.57 10.87 -40.03
C VAL A 340 -15.34 10.24 -40.70
N ILE A 341 -15.44 8.99 -41.12
CA ILE A 341 -14.47 8.32 -41.98
C ILE A 341 -14.93 8.54 -43.41
N ASP A 342 -14.07 9.17 -44.21
CA ASP A 342 -14.36 9.43 -45.60
C ASP A 342 -13.95 8.22 -46.44
N TYR A 343 -14.93 7.59 -47.09
CA TYR A 343 -14.75 6.46 -48.01
C TYR A 343 -14.92 6.87 -49.48
N THR A 344 -14.94 8.16 -49.78
CA THR A 344 -15.12 8.65 -51.17
C THR A 344 -13.94 8.31 -52.06
N ASP A 345 -12.73 8.34 -51.52
CA ASP A 345 -11.52 7.83 -52.16
C ASP A 345 -11.23 6.41 -51.66
N ARG A 346 -11.04 5.46 -52.58
CA ARG A 346 -10.75 4.06 -52.25
C ARG A 346 -9.31 3.84 -51.80
N ASP A 347 -8.40 4.72 -52.22
CA ASP A 347 -6.97 4.61 -51.93
C ASP A 347 -6.57 5.43 -50.69
N GLN A 348 -7.40 6.42 -50.29
CA GLN A 348 -7.18 7.23 -49.10
C GLN A 348 -8.45 7.29 -48.26
N THR A 349 -8.42 6.70 -47.07
CA THR A 349 -9.54 6.71 -46.11
C THR A 349 -9.22 7.61 -44.92
N PRO A 350 -9.32 8.95 -45.06
CA PRO A 350 -9.04 9.85 -43.96
C PRO A 350 -10.15 9.77 -42.92
N VAL A 351 -9.73 9.84 -41.66
CA VAL A 351 -10.60 10.05 -40.52
C VAL A 351 -10.68 11.54 -40.26
N LEU A 352 -11.90 12.05 -40.27
CA LEU A 352 -12.24 13.44 -40.08
C LEU A 352 -12.80 13.64 -38.67
N LEU A 353 -12.08 14.37 -37.82
CA LEU A 353 -12.56 14.75 -36.50
C LEU A 353 -13.08 16.20 -36.56
N VAL A 354 -14.37 16.38 -36.27
CA VAL A 354 -15.01 17.69 -36.23
C VAL A 354 -14.93 18.22 -34.80
N MET A 355 -14.30 19.38 -34.62
CA MET A 355 -14.07 19.99 -33.31
C MET A 355 -14.55 21.43 -33.31
N GLU A 356 -14.77 22.00 -32.13
CA GLU A 356 -15.04 23.44 -32.02
C GLU A 356 -13.85 24.29 -32.53
N ARG A 357 -14.14 25.43 -33.16
CA ARG A 357 -13.11 26.36 -33.63
C ARG A 357 -12.76 27.37 -32.56
N LEU A 358 -11.46 27.47 -32.26
CA LEU A 358 -10.88 28.51 -31.42
C LEU A 358 -10.17 29.55 -32.29
N LYS A 359 -9.90 30.73 -31.73
CA LYS A 359 -9.36 31.89 -32.46
C LYS A 359 -7.94 31.65 -32.97
N ARG A 360 -7.07 31.16 -32.09
CA ARG A 360 -5.62 30.96 -32.35
C ARG A 360 -5.00 30.03 -31.32
N ASP A 361 -3.82 29.50 -31.62
CA ASP A 361 -2.98 28.83 -30.61
C ASP A 361 -2.22 29.86 -29.74
N LEU A 362 -1.71 29.39 -28.60
CA LEU A 362 -0.97 30.21 -27.64
C LEU A 362 0.37 30.70 -28.22
N TYR A 363 0.98 29.94 -29.14
CA TYR A 363 2.18 30.37 -29.86
C TYR A 363 1.91 31.67 -30.64
N ALA A 364 0.89 31.69 -31.49
CA ALA A 364 0.49 32.85 -32.26
C ALA A 364 0.03 34.02 -31.37
N ALA A 365 -0.58 33.72 -30.22
CA ALA A 365 -0.98 34.74 -29.26
C ALA A 365 0.22 35.44 -28.62
N LEU A 366 1.21 34.68 -28.13
CA LEU A 366 2.43 35.23 -27.54
C LEU A 366 3.30 35.98 -28.56
N LYS A 367 3.25 35.61 -29.86
CA LYS A 367 3.93 36.38 -30.92
C LYS A 367 3.49 37.85 -30.96
N ASN A 368 2.22 38.10 -30.66
CA ASN A 368 1.62 39.43 -30.70
C ASN A 368 1.76 40.18 -29.36
N ARG A 369 2.48 39.59 -28.39
CA ARG A 369 2.58 40.01 -26.98
C ARG A 369 1.22 40.06 -26.29
N LEU A 370 1.18 39.58 -25.05
CA LEU A 370 -0.02 39.62 -24.22
C LEU A 370 0.28 40.35 -22.92
N GLU A 371 -0.73 41.04 -22.40
CA GLU A 371 -0.66 41.61 -21.05
C GLU A 371 -0.37 40.52 -20.02
N PHE A 372 0.39 40.87 -18.98
CA PHE A 372 0.77 39.93 -17.93
C PHE A 372 -0.46 39.27 -17.27
N SER A 373 -1.51 40.05 -17.00
CA SER A 373 -2.77 39.56 -16.42
C SER A 373 -3.44 38.48 -17.28
N ILE A 374 -3.46 38.66 -18.61
CA ILE A 374 -3.99 37.68 -19.58
C ILE A 374 -3.12 36.43 -19.60
N ARG A 375 -1.79 36.59 -19.57
CA ARG A 375 -0.84 35.46 -19.54
C ARG A 375 -1.01 34.59 -18.29
N MET A 376 -1.17 35.21 -17.12
CA MET A 376 -1.44 34.48 -15.88
C MET A 376 -2.80 33.78 -15.90
N ARG A 377 -3.85 34.42 -16.46
CA ARG A 377 -5.15 33.77 -16.65
C ARG A 377 -5.06 32.56 -17.58
N ILE A 378 -4.32 32.65 -18.68
CA ILE A 378 -4.06 31.52 -19.58
C ILE A 378 -3.37 30.37 -18.83
N ALA A 379 -2.39 30.68 -17.98
CA ALA A 379 -1.73 29.67 -17.17
C ALA A 379 -2.71 28.97 -16.21
N LEU A 380 -3.60 29.73 -15.55
CA LEU A 380 -4.67 29.17 -14.70
C LEU A 380 -5.62 28.26 -15.48
N ASP A 381 -6.07 28.72 -16.65
CA ASP A 381 -6.95 27.94 -17.54
C ASP A 381 -6.30 26.61 -17.96
N VAL A 382 -4.99 26.58 -18.21
CA VAL A 382 -4.23 25.34 -18.52
C VAL A 382 -4.12 24.44 -17.29
N VAL A 383 -3.81 24.99 -16.12
CA VAL A 383 -3.74 24.22 -14.86
C VAL A 383 -5.08 23.56 -14.56
N GLU A 384 -6.18 24.31 -14.67
CA GLU A 384 -7.54 23.81 -14.49
C GLU A 384 -7.86 22.66 -15.47
N GLY A 385 -7.50 22.82 -16.76
CA GLY A 385 -7.66 21.75 -17.75
C GLY A 385 -6.86 20.49 -17.44
N LEU A 386 -5.60 20.64 -17.00
CA LEU A 386 -4.77 19.50 -16.61
C LEU A 386 -5.30 18.79 -15.37
N ARG A 387 -5.72 19.54 -14.34
CA ARG A 387 -6.36 18.98 -13.14
C ARG A 387 -7.59 18.16 -13.51
N TYR A 388 -8.39 18.66 -14.43
CA TYR A 388 -9.58 17.96 -14.90
C TYR A 388 -9.24 16.63 -15.60
N LEU A 389 -8.26 16.62 -16.51
CA LEU A 389 -7.80 15.39 -17.17
C LEU A 389 -7.23 14.38 -16.15
N HIS A 390 -6.39 14.85 -15.22
CA HIS A 390 -5.80 14.00 -14.19
C HIS A 390 -6.87 13.40 -13.26
N GLY A 391 -7.91 14.17 -12.94
CA GLY A 391 -9.07 13.69 -12.18
C GLY A 391 -9.86 12.58 -12.89
N LEU A 392 -9.81 12.53 -14.22
CA LEU A 392 -10.36 11.43 -15.04
C LEU A 392 -9.37 10.26 -15.19
N GLY A 393 -8.18 10.33 -14.58
CA GLY A 393 -7.11 9.33 -14.71
C GLY A 393 -6.38 9.38 -16.05
N LEU A 394 -6.48 10.49 -16.79
CA LEU A 394 -5.89 10.69 -18.10
C LEU A 394 -4.66 11.61 -18.01
N VAL A 395 -3.59 11.27 -18.73
CA VAL A 395 -2.36 12.07 -18.82
C VAL A 395 -2.18 12.56 -20.25
N HIS A 396 -1.91 13.84 -20.45
CA HIS A 396 -1.86 14.50 -21.77
C HIS A 396 -0.58 14.16 -22.56
N ARG A 397 0.59 14.28 -21.91
CA ARG A 397 1.94 13.94 -22.39
C ARG A 397 2.54 14.80 -23.51
N ASP A 398 1.81 15.75 -24.08
CA ASP A 398 2.35 16.71 -25.07
C ASP A 398 1.85 18.14 -24.86
N ILE A 399 1.90 18.62 -23.62
CA ILE A 399 1.57 20.01 -23.29
C ILE A 399 2.65 20.93 -23.85
N LYS A 400 2.23 21.87 -24.71
CA LYS A 400 3.08 22.87 -25.38
C LYS A 400 2.24 24.00 -25.94
N LEU A 401 2.89 25.09 -26.35
CA LEU A 401 2.25 26.29 -26.91
C LEU A 401 1.26 26.02 -28.06
N LYS A 402 1.55 25.05 -28.93
CA LYS A 402 0.67 24.72 -30.08
C LYS A 402 -0.57 23.90 -29.70
N ASN A 403 -0.55 23.26 -28.53
CA ASN A 403 -1.66 22.42 -28.04
C ASN A 403 -2.52 23.14 -26.99
N VAL A 404 -2.32 24.46 -26.85
CA VAL A 404 -3.18 25.35 -26.06
C VAL A 404 -3.82 26.33 -27.02
N LEU A 405 -5.13 26.23 -27.20
CA LEU A 405 -5.91 27.13 -28.06
C LEU A 405 -6.60 28.19 -27.22
N LEU A 406 -6.80 29.36 -27.82
CA LEU A 406 -7.44 30.51 -27.19
C LEU A 406 -8.74 30.87 -27.93
N ASP A 407 -9.79 31.15 -27.17
CA ASP A 407 -11.03 31.72 -27.71
C ASP A 407 -10.94 33.24 -27.96
N GLU A 408 -12.07 33.88 -28.28
CA GLU A 408 -12.13 35.33 -28.49
C GLU A 408 -11.78 36.16 -27.25
N GLY A 409 -12.03 35.64 -26.04
CA GLY A 409 -11.70 36.25 -24.76
C GLY A 409 -10.28 35.94 -24.26
N ASN A 410 -9.48 35.23 -25.05
CA ASN A 410 -8.20 34.65 -24.65
C ASN A 410 -8.33 33.68 -23.45
N HIS A 411 -9.43 32.95 -23.34
CA HIS A 411 -9.50 31.80 -22.46
C HIS A 411 -8.86 30.58 -23.10
N ALA A 412 -8.08 29.85 -22.32
CA ALA A 412 -7.31 28.73 -22.83
C ALA A 412 -8.10 27.41 -22.78
N ARG A 413 -7.94 26.62 -23.84
CA ARG A 413 -8.41 25.23 -23.93
C ARG A 413 -7.30 24.32 -24.43
N ILE A 414 -7.12 23.20 -23.76
CA ILE A 414 -6.16 22.16 -24.14
C ILE A 414 -6.75 21.35 -25.30
N THR A 415 -5.92 21.06 -26.31
CA THR A 415 -6.27 20.26 -27.50
C THR A 415 -5.22 19.20 -27.79
N ASP A 416 -5.45 18.41 -28.84
CA ASP A 416 -4.55 17.37 -29.36
C ASP A 416 -4.25 16.26 -28.34
N LEU A 417 -5.32 15.54 -27.97
CA LEU A 417 -5.25 14.39 -27.08
C LEU A 417 -4.73 13.11 -27.76
N GLY A 418 -4.02 13.23 -28.89
CA GLY A 418 -3.47 12.08 -29.63
C GLY A 418 -2.49 11.23 -28.81
N PHE A 419 -1.83 11.85 -27.82
CA PHE A 419 -1.01 11.14 -26.85
C PHE A 419 -1.70 10.88 -25.51
N CYS A 420 -2.95 11.31 -25.34
CA CYS A 420 -3.64 11.17 -24.07
C CYS A 420 -4.03 9.71 -23.82
N LYS A 421 -3.55 9.13 -22.71
CA LYS A 421 -3.88 7.75 -22.32
C LYS A 421 -3.96 7.64 -20.79
N PRO A 422 -4.71 6.66 -20.26
CA PRO A 422 -4.70 6.34 -18.84
C PRO A 422 -3.30 5.97 -18.37
N GLU A 423 -2.95 6.34 -17.14
CA GLU A 423 -1.61 6.14 -16.57
C GLU A 423 -1.13 4.68 -16.72
N VAL A 424 -2.02 3.72 -16.43
CA VAL A 424 -1.78 2.27 -16.55
C VAL A 424 -1.46 1.78 -17.97
N MET A 425 -1.73 2.59 -19.01
CA MET A 425 -1.45 2.24 -20.41
C MET A 425 -0.18 2.90 -20.97
N MET A 426 0.53 3.71 -20.18
CA MET A 426 1.64 4.54 -20.69
C MET A 426 2.99 3.82 -20.76
N SER A 427 3.19 2.76 -19.97
CA SER A 427 4.50 2.10 -19.84
C SER A 427 5.10 1.68 -21.18
N GLY A 428 6.37 2.06 -21.40
CA GLY A 428 7.15 1.72 -22.59
C GLY A 428 6.93 2.64 -23.80
N SER A 429 6.18 3.74 -23.67
CA SER A 429 6.01 4.72 -24.75
C SER A 429 6.76 6.02 -24.48
N LEU A 430 7.61 6.41 -25.43
CA LEU A 430 8.35 7.68 -25.45
C LEU A 430 7.68 8.60 -26.48
N VAL A 431 6.88 9.55 -26.02
CA VAL A 431 6.08 10.46 -26.86
C VAL A 431 6.16 11.89 -26.35
N GLY A 432 5.75 12.84 -27.19
CA GLY A 432 5.76 14.26 -26.88
C GLY A 432 6.87 15.03 -27.59
N THR A 433 6.88 16.34 -27.37
CA THR A 433 7.84 17.25 -27.99
C THR A 433 9.10 17.37 -27.12
N PRO A 434 10.31 17.02 -27.60
CA PRO A 434 11.50 16.82 -26.77
C PRO A 434 11.79 17.90 -25.70
N ILE A 435 11.69 19.19 -26.05
CA ILE A 435 11.97 20.31 -25.12
C ILE A 435 11.02 20.32 -23.90
N HIS A 436 9.81 19.76 -24.03
CA HIS A 436 8.79 19.71 -22.97
C HIS A 436 8.78 18.37 -22.24
N MET A 437 9.60 17.41 -22.65
CA MET A 437 9.60 16.06 -22.09
C MET A 437 10.36 16.01 -20.76
N ALA A 438 9.75 15.38 -19.77
CA ALA A 438 10.39 15.08 -18.50
C ALA A 438 11.47 13.98 -18.68
N PRO A 439 12.61 14.05 -17.98
CA PRO A 439 13.73 13.12 -18.15
C PRO A 439 13.39 11.67 -17.76
N GLU A 440 12.41 11.45 -16.90
CA GLU A 440 11.97 10.11 -16.51
C GLU A 440 11.17 9.38 -17.60
N LEU A 441 10.67 10.07 -18.64
CA LEU A 441 10.03 9.42 -19.80
C LEU A 441 10.95 8.38 -20.46
N PHE A 442 12.28 8.60 -20.39
CA PHE A 442 13.29 7.68 -20.91
C PHE A 442 13.46 6.40 -20.07
N THR A 443 12.94 6.37 -18.85
CA THR A 443 13.03 5.21 -17.95
C THR A 443 11.84 4.25 -18.11
N SER A 444 10.88 4.57 -18.98
CA SER A 444 9.65 3.78 -19.24
C SER A 444 8.69 3.63 -18.05
N LYS A 445 9.01 4.25 -16.90
CA LYS A 445 8.16 4.36 -15.71
C LYS A 445 7.93 5.82 -15.40
N TYR A 446 6.70 6.27 -15.58
CA TYR A 446 6.29 7.64 -15.35
C TYR A 446 4.78 7.70 -15.12
N ASP A 447 4.31 8.77 -14.51
CA ASP A 447 2.93 9.01 -14.11
C ASP A 447 2.45 10.39 -14.63
N HIS A 448 1.32 10.87 -14.11
CA HIS A 448 0.76 12.19 -14.43
C HIS A 448 1.69 13.39 -14.16
N THR A 449 2.75 13.23 -13.35
CA THR A 449 3.69 14.33 -13.03
C THR A 449 4.52 14.80 -14.23
N VAL A 450 4.55 14.04 -15.35
CA VAL A 450 5.16 14.48 -16.61
C VAL A 450 4.43 15.68 -17.22
N ASP A 451 3.12 15.81 -16.99
CA ASP A 451 2.35 16.97 -17.44
C ASP A 451 2.66 18.20 -16.57
N VAL A 452 2.96 18.01 -15.28
CA VAL A 452 3.40 19.08 -14.37
C VAL A 452 4.75 19.62 -14.83
N TYR A 453 5.66 18.74 -15.21
CA TYR A 453 6.94 19.12 -15.82
C TYR A 453 6.73 19.92 -17.11
N ALA A 454 5.92 19.40 -18.04
CA ALA A 454 5.63 20.06 -19.30
C ALA A 454 4.95 21.42 -19.10
N PHE A 455 4.09 21.54 -18.08
CA PHE A 455 3.52 22.81 -17.65
C PHE A 455 4.60 23.79 -17.17
N GLY A 456 5.61 23.36 -16.40
CA GLY A 456 6.72 24.22 -16.00
C GLY A 456 7.46 24.83 -17.19
N ILE A 457 7.71 24.02 -18.22
CA ILE A 457 8.31 24.48 -19.49
C ILE A 457 7.35 25.43 -20.24
N LEU A 458 6.06 25.11 -20.31
CA LEU A 458 5.05 25.98 -20.92
C LEU A 458 4.96 27.33 -20.19
N PHE A 459 5.00 27.32 -18.85
CA PHE A 459 4.88 28.50 -18.02
C PHE A 459 6.09 29.44 -18.20
N TRP A 460 7.28 28.89 -18.47
CA TRP A 460 8.44 29.69 -18.91
C TRP A 460 8.13 30.54 -20.15
N TYR A 461 7.51 29.94 -21.18
CA TYR A 461 7.11 30.68 -22.38
C TYR A 461 5.98 31.68 -22.11
N ILE A 462 5.03 31.32 -21.25
CA ILE A 462 3.98 32.24 -20.82
C ILE A 462 4.60 33.45 -20.13
N CYS A 463 5.61 33.29 -19.28
CA CYS A 463 6.26 34.37 -18.55
C CYS A 463 7.22 35.22 -19.42
N SER A 464 7.88 34.64 -20.44
CA SER A 464 8.83 35.37 -21.29
C SER A 464 8.18 36.41 -22.21
N ASN A 465 6.86 36.33 -22.44
CA ASN A 465 6.10 37.23 -23.31
C ASN A 465 6.68 37.39 -24.73
N GLY A 466 7.31 36.33 -25.24
CA GLY A 466 7.95 36.35 -26.55
C GLY A 466 8.32 34.96 -27.00
N ILE A 467 8.38 34.77 -28.32
CA ILE A 467 8.78 33.49 -28.91
C ILE A 467 10.30 33.48 -29.04
N LYS A 468 10.96 33.09 -27.96
CA LYS A 468 12.40 32.81 -27.97
C LYS A 468 12.62 31.38 -27.54
N LEU A 469 13.41 30.63 -28.30
CA LEU A 469 13.88 29.33 -27.86
C LEU A 469 14.84 29.55 -26.66
N PRO A 470 14.71 28.82 -25.53
CA PRO A 470 15.64 28.98 -24.43
C PRO A 470 17.07 28.73 -24.91
N THR A 471 18.01 29.57 -24.51
CA THR A 471 19.40 29.50 -24.97
C THR A 471 20.03 28.14 -24.67
N ASN A 472 19.65 27.51 -23.55
CA ASN A 472 20.14 26.18 -23.18
C ASN A 472 19.72 25.08 -24.19
N PHE A 473 18.68 25.30 -24.99
CA PHE A 473 18.26 24.41 -26.07
C PHE A 473 18.66 24.93 -27.46
N ASP A 474 18.81 26.24 -27.64
CA ASP A 474 19.23 26.87 -28.91
C ASP A 474 20.64 26.44 -29.35
N VAL A 475 21.52 26.12 -28.39
CA VAL A 475 22.85 25.55 -28.65
C VAL A 475 22.83 24.13 -29.22
N CYS A 476 21.69 23.44 -29.20
CA CYS A 476 21.57 22.08 -29.73
C CYS A 476 21.49 22.09 -31.25
N SER A 477 22.62 21.85 -31.92
CA SER A 477 22.72 21.89 -33.39
C SER A 477 22.03 20.72 -34.12
N SER A 478 21.65 19.66 -33.41
CA SER A 478 20.96 18.50 -33.99
C SER A 478 19.90 17.93 -33.05
N LYS A 479 18.98 17.13 -33.61
CA LYS A 479 17.97 16.41 -32.83
C LYS A 479 18.61 15.49 -31.78
N ASP A 480 19.70 14.80 -32.11
CA ASP A 480 20.35 13.87 -31.18
C ASP A 480 20.98 14.58 -29.99
N ILE A 481 21.55 15.77 -30.22
CA ILE A 481 22.08 16.62 -29.15
C ILE A 481 20.95 17.10 -28.24
N LEU A 482 19.83 17.52 -28.83
CA LEU A 482 18.63 17.91 -28.07
C LEU A 482 18.10 16.73 -27.23
N TRP A 483 17.97 15.54 -27.81
CA TRP A 483 17.57 14.33 -27.08
C TRP A 483 18.50 14.01 -25.92
N SER A 484 19.81 14.11 -26.14
CA SER A 484 20.83 13.92 -25.09
C SER A 484 20.72 14.96 -23.98
N ALA A 485 20.49 16.23 -24.33
CA ALA A 485 20.30 17.33 -23.37
C ALA A 485 19.05 17.12 -22.51
N VAL A 486 17.91 16.75 -23.13
CA VAL A 486 16.66 16.46 -22.43
C VAL A 486 16.84 15.27 -21.48
N LYS A 487 17.49 14.19 -21.94
CA LYS A 487 17.79 13.01 -21.11
C LYS A 487 18.69 13.33 -19.92
N LYS A 488 19.64 14.27 -20.08
CA LYS A 488 20.49 14.79 -19.00
C LYS A 488 19.77 15.75 -18.06
N GLY A 489 18.53 16.12 -18.37
CA GLY A 489 17.75 17.03 -17.56
C GLY A 489 18.15 18.50 -17.72
N VAL A 490 18.56 18.93 -18.92
CA VAL A 490 18.74 20.37 -19.21
C VAL A 490 17.39 21.09 -19.07
N ARG A 491 17.42 22.34 -18.57
CA ARG A 491 16.26 23.21 -18.34
C ARG A 491 16.45 24.57 -19.01
N PRO A 492 15.37 25.32 -19.31
CA PRO A 492 15.47 26.72 -19.69
C PRO A 492 16.22 27.57 -18.65
N GLU A 493 16.93 28.59 -19.11
CA GLU A 493 17.58 29.59 -18.27
C GLU A 493 16.57 30.52 -17.57
N ARG A 494 16.97 31.13 -16.43
CA ARG A 494 16.19 32.22 -15.83
C ARG A 494 16.37 33.51 -16.65
N LEU A 495 15.26 34.12 -17.07
CA LEU A 495 15.30 35.44 -17.72
C LEU A 495 15.23 36.55 -16.68
N MET A 496 15.83 37.72 -16.99
CA MET A 496 15.87 38.87 -16.08
C MET A 496 14.47 39.41 -15.72
N ASP A 497 13.53 39.31 -16.66
CA ASP A 497 12.16 39.81 -16.47
C ASP A 497 11.27 38.88 -15.63
N PHE A 498 11.80 37.76 -15.12
CA PHE A 498 11.03 36.83 -14.30
C PHE A 498 11.05 37.23 -12.84
N SER A 499 9.85 37.43 -12.28
CA SER A 499 9.68 37.55 -10.83
C SER A 499 10.15 36.27 -10.13
N ASP A 500 10.57 36.41 -8.88
CA ASP A 500 11.03 35.27 -8.07
C ASP A 500 9.91 34.23 -7.90
N GLU A 501 8.67 34.67 -7.74
CA GLU A 501 7.51 33.80 -7.58
C GLU A 501 7.22 33.00 -8.86
N CYS A 502 7.29 33.64 -10.03
CA CYS A 502 7.14 32.96 -11.31
C CYS A 502 8.24 31.91 -11.51
N TRP A 503 9.49 32.25 -11.17
CA TRP A 503 10.63 31.34 -11.29
C TRP A 503 10.54 30.16 -10.30
N GLU A 504 10.06 30.39 -9.08
CA GLU A 504 9.84 29.33 -8.09
C GLU A 504 8.83 28.31 -8.59
N ILE A 505 7.72 28.75 -9.19
CA ILE A 505 6.71 27.86 -9.77
C ILE A 505 7.33 27.00 -10.88
N MET A 506 8.06 27.60 -11.83
CA MET A 506 8.73 26.87 -12.91
C MET A 506 9.67 25.81 -12.36
N THR A 507 10.52 26.22 -11.40
CA THR A 507 11.55 25.35 -10.83
C THR A 507 11.02 24.18 -10.04
N LYS A 508 9.93 24.37 -9.28
CA LYS A 508 9.22 23.29 -8.62
C LYS A 508 8.50 22.36 -9.61
N CYS A 509 7.88 22.92 -10.66
CA CYS A 509 7.16 22.11 -11.65
C CYS A 509 8.09 21.17 -12.44
N TRP A 510 9.31 21.59 -12.77
CA TRP A 510 10.27 20.78 -13.53
C TRP A 510 11.38 20.14 -12.69
N ASP A 511 11.10 19.89 -11.40
CA ASP A 511 12.03 19.23 -10.48
C ASP A 511 12.49 17.88 -11.07
N THR A 512 13.75 17.55 -10.81
CA THR A 512 14.37 16.29 -11.26
C THR A 512 13.64 15.08 -10.69
N GLN A 513 13.19 15.16 -9.43
CA GLN A 513 12.42 14.10 -8.80
C GLN A 513 10.93 14.31 -9.05
N PRO A 514 10.24 13.39 -9.76
CA PRO A 514 8.80 13.50 -10.03
C PRO A 514 7.95 13.71 -8.77
N SER A 515 8.32 13.03 -7.67
CA SER A 515 7.62 13.11 -6.38
C SER A 515 7.79 14.43 -5.63
N GLN A 516 8.74 15.29 -6.04
CA GLN A 516 8.93 16.62 -5.46
C GLN A 516 8.17 17.71 -6.22
N ARG A 517 7.57 17.36 -7.36
CA ARG A 517 6.78 18.31 -8.14
C ARG A 517 5.46 18.60 -7.41
N PRO A 518 5.02 19.87 -7.39
CA PRO A 518 3.82 20.26 -6.68
C PRO A 518 2.59 19.65 -7.35
N TYR A 519 1.53 19.47 -6.56
CA TYR A 519 0.22 19.21 -7.15
C TYR A 519 -0.25 20.44 -7.92
N LEU A 520 -0.94 20.23 -9.03
CA LEU A 520 -1.47 21.32 -9.86
C LEU A 520 -2.39 22.28 -9.08
N GLY A 521 -3.00 21.83 -7.98
CA GLY A 521 -3.77 22.73 -7.12
C GLY A 521 -2.93 23.74 -6.36
N GLU A 522 -1.75 23.35 -5.88
CA GLU A 522 -0.80 24.27 -5.25
C GLU A 522 -0.24 25.27 -6.28
N VAL A 523 -0.02 24.82 -7.52
CA VAL A 523 0.41 25.67 -8.63
C VAL A 523 -0.67 26.72 -8.96
N GLN A 524 -1.93 26.31 -8.99
CA GLN A 524 -3.07 27.20 -9.23
C GLN A 524 -3.13 28.33 -8.19
N GLU A 525 -3.10 27.99 -6.90
CA GLU A 525 -3.15 28.97 -5.80
C GLU A 525 -2.03 30.01 -5.90
N LYS A 526 -0.81 29.57 -6.23
CA LYS A 526 0.33 30.49 -6.39
C LYS A 526 0.16 31.44 -7.57
N ILE A 527 -0.33 30.97 -8.71
CA ILE A 527 -0.57 31.83 -9.88
C ILE A 527 -1.71 32.82 -9.58
N GLU A 528 -2.75 32.41 -8.86
CA GLU A 528 -3.83 33.29 -8.40
C GLU A 528 -3.31 34.41 -7.49
N GLN A 529 -2.40 34.08 -6.56
CA GLN A 529 -1.74 35.08 -5.70
C GLN A 529 -0.92 36.09 -6.52
N ILE A 530 -0.12 35.62 -7.48
CA ILE A 530 0.66 36.49 -8.39
C ILE A 530 -0.28 37.43 -9.17
N LEU A 531 -1.38 36.90 -9.69
CA LEU A 531 -2.36 37.68 -10.45
C LEU A 531 -3.03 38.74 -9.56
N ASN A 532 -3.42 38.40 -8.34
CA ASN A 532 -4.04 39.34 -7.40
C ASN A 532 -3.08 40.44 -6.98
N ASN A 533 -1.82 40.10 -6.66
CA ASN A 533 -0.80 41.07 -6.28
C ASN A 533 -0.53 42.08 -7.42
N SER A 534 -0.52 41.62 -8.68
CA SER A 534 -0.33 42.51 -9.84
C SER A 534 -1.47 43.53 -10.04
N ARG A 535 -2.70 43.19 -9.62
CA ARG A 535 -3.86 44.09 -9.67
C ARG A 535 -3.81 45.17 -8.60
N THR A 536 -3.28 44.84 -7.42
CA THR A 536 -3.12 45.82 -6.32
C THR A 536 -1.98 46.82 -6.54
N THR A 537 -0.97 46.50 -7.36
CA THR A 537 0.13 47.43 -7.67
C THR A 537 -0.22 48.43 -8.79
N THR A 538 -1.33 48.22 -9.50
CA THR A 538 -1.79 49.05 -10.63
C THR A 538 -2.99 49.94 -10.30
N ALA A 539 -3.52 49.85 -9.07
CA ALA A 539 -4.51 50.77 -8.49
C ALA A 539 -3.80 51.74 -7.55
#